data_AF-A0A3D3TC09-F1
#
_entry.id   AF-A0A3D3TC09-F1
#
_cell.length_a   1.000
_cell.length_b   1.000
_cell.length_c   1.000
_cell.angle_alpha   90.00
_cell.angle_beta   90.00
_cell.angle_gamma   90.00
#
_symmetry.space_group_name_H-M   'P 1'
#
loop_
_entity.id
_entity.type
_entity.pdbx_description
1 polymer ?
#
loop_
_entity_poly.entity_id
_entity_poly.type
_entity_poly.pdbx_seq_one_letter_code
_entity_poly.pdbx_strand_id
1 'polypeptide(L)'
;NIIDGIMVEDRVVQMYGRRFPCLDTGFAPNEAVDVVIRPEDIDIVPVEQGQITGTVTSVTFKGMQYDIIVDFRGFKWLIQTTDHSPVGARIGIKIDPDGIHVMKKSAYSGQFGDYSSFSDEYEELDNASPDGEEEGAGHEA
;
A
#
# COMPACT_ATOMS: atom_id res chain seq x y z
N ASN A 1 3.46 3.69 -3.16
CA ASN A 1 4.13 3.24 -1.92
C ASN A 1 5.58 3.69 -1.95
N ILE A 2 6.10 4.25 -0.86
CA ILE A 2 7.51 4.71 -0.75
C ILE A 2 8.08 4.10 0.53
N ILE A 3 9.14 3.30 0.42
CA ILE A 3 9.62 2.43 1.49
C ILE A 3 11.11 2.62 1.70
N ASP A 4 11.56 2.53 2.95
CA ASP A 4 12.97 2.48 3.27
C ASP A 4 13.62 1.20 2.73
N GLY A 5 14.70 1.37 1.97
CA GLY A 5 15.50 0.27 1.46
C GLY A 5 17.00 0.53 1.50
N ILE A 6 17.74 -0.51 1.17
CA ILE A 6 19.20 -0.48 1.00
C ILE A 6 19.52 -1.06 -0.37
N MET A 7 20.16 -0.27 -1.23
CA MET A 7 20.65 -0.76 -2.51
C MET A 7 21.92 -1.58 -2.25
N VAL A 8 21.79 -2.91 -2.20
CA VAL A 8 22.89 -3.80 -1.81
C VAL A 8 23.99 -3.75 -2.87
N GLU A 9 23.59 -3.82 -4.13
CA GLU A 9 24.40 -3.66 -5.33
C GLU A 9 23.47 -3.23 -6.48
N ASP A 10 24.04 -2.78 -7.59
CA ASP A 10 23.27 -2.44 -8.79
C ASP A 10 22.29 -3.58 -9.16
N ARG A 11 21.04 -3.21 -9.46
CA ARG A 11 19.91 -4.11 -9.74
C ARG A 11 19.40 -5.00 -8.59
N VAL A 12 19.86 -4.79 -7.35
CA VAL A 12 19.38 -5.55 -6.18
C VAL A 12 19.15 -4.62 -4.99
N VAL A 13 17.88 -4.38 -4.67
CA VAL A 13 17.47 -3.59 -3.51
C VAL A 13 16.96 -4.49 -2.39
N GLN A 14 17.26 -4.15 -1.15
CA GLN A 14 16.74 -4.82 0.03
C GLN A 14 15.69 -3.96 0.71
N MET A 15 14.49 -4.52 0.92
CA MET A 15 13.41 -3.93 1.70
C MET A 15 12.74 -5.02 2.56
N TYR A 16 12.21 -4.67 3.72
CA TYR A 16 11.64 -5.64 4.70
C TYR A 16 12.57 -6.83 5.04
N GLY A 17 13.89 -6.64 4.96
CA GLY A 17 14.88 -7.70 5.18
C GLY A 17 14.92 -8.77 4.08
N ARG A 18 14.31 -8.52 2.92
CA ARG A 18 14.34 -9.38 1.73
C ARG A 18 14.98 -8.64 0.56
N ARG A 19 15.65 -9.37 -0.32
CA ARG A 19 16.27 -8.83 -1.54
C ARG A 19 15.33 -8.97 -2.72
N PHE A 20 15.22 -7.90 -3.49
CA PHE A 20 14.38 -7.81 -4.67
C PHE A 20 15.24 -7.39 -5.86
N PRO A 21 15.17 -8.12 -6.99
CA PRO A 21 15.74 -7.64 -8.24
C PRO A 21 15.00 -6.35 -8.68
N CYS A 22 15.75 -5.38 -9.19
CA CYS A 22 15.21 -4.18 -9.83
C CYS A 22 16.03 -3.83 -11.09
N LEU A 23 15.62 -2.81 -11.83
CA LEU A 23 16.33 -2.40 -13.06
C LEU A 23 17.32 -1.24 -12.85
N ASP A 24 17.28 -0.59 -11.69
CA ASP A 24 18.08 0.61 -11.41
C ASP A 24 19.57 0.33 -11.17
N THR A 25 20.40 1.29 -11.55
CA THR A 25 21.87 1.24 -11.45
C THR A 25 22.45 2.62 -11.09
N GLY A 26 23.73 2.67 -10.73
CA GLY A 26 24.42 3.92 -10.41
C GLY A 26 24.42 4.28 -8.93
N PHE A 27 24.22 3.28 -8.06
CA PHE A 27 24.25 3.41 -6.61
C PHE A 27 25.52 2.80 -6.03
N ALA A 28 25.99 3.34 -4.92
CA ALA A 28 27.06 2.71 -4.16
C ALA A 28 26.55 1.41 -3.50
N PRO A 29 27.41 0.39 -3.34
CA PRO A 29 27.05 -0.81 -2.58
C PRO A 29 26.62 -0.45 -1.15
N ASN A 30 25.46 -0.98 -0.74
CA ASN A 30 24.78 -0.71 0.54
C ASN A 30 24.36 0.77 0.74
N GLU A 31 24.08 1.50 -0.34
CA GLU A 31 23.53 2.87 -0.25
C GLU A 31 22.11 2.84 0.32
N ALA A 32 21.82 3.72 1.29
CA ALA A 32 20.46 3.91 1.78
C ALA A 32 19.61 4.64 0.73
N VAL A 33 18.42 4.11 0.45
CA VAL A 33 17.58 4.55 -0.68
C VAL A 33 16.10 4.56 -0.31
N ASP A 34 15.30 5.27 -1.09
CA ASP A 34 13.84 5.14 -1.13
C ASP A 34 13.46 4.18 -2.25
N VAL A 35 12.63 3.19 -1.93
CA VAL A 35 12.02 2.27 -2.90
C VAL A 35 10.62 2.76 -3.21
N VAL A 36 10.38 3.10 -4.47
CA VAL A 36 9.09 3.58 -4.97
C VAL A 36 8.44 2.47 -5.79
N ILE A 37 7.23 2.12 -5.39
CA ILE A 37 6.41 1.10 -6.06
C ILE A 37 5.03 1.71 -6.26
N ARG A 38 4.56 1.75 -7.50
CA ARG A 38 3.25 2.31 -7.78
C ARG A 38 2.16 1.31 -7.38
N PRO A 39 0.99 1.78 -6.92
CA PRO A 39 -0.09 0.88 -6.49
C PRO A 39 -0.54 -0.13 -7.56
N GLU A 40 -0.47 0.25 -8.83
CA GLU A 40 -0.86 -0.57 -9.98
C GLU A 40 0.17 -1.65 -10.37
N ASP A 41 1.42 -1.54 -9.91
CA ASP A 41 2.51 -2.47 -10.23
C ASP A 41 2.60 -3.64 -9.23
N ILE A 42 1.57 -3.85 -8.40
CA ILE A 42 1.55 -4.83 -7.32
C ILE A 42 0.50 -5.91 -7.59
N ASP A 43 0.98 -7.14 -7.78
CA ASP A 43 0.10 -8.30 -7.92
C ASP A 43 -0.27 -8.86 -6.55
N ILE A 44 -1.56 -9.09 -6.33
CA ILE A 44 -2.05 -9.87 -5.19
C ILE A 44 -1.96 -11.36 -5.54
N VAL A 45 -1.29 -12.14 -4.71
CA VAL A 45 -1.08 -13.57 -4.89
C VAL A 45 -1.40 -14.34 -3.60
N PRO A 46 -1.58 -15.67 -3.66
CA PRO A 46 -1.66 -16.49 -2.45
C PRO A 46 -0.44 -16.27 -1.54
N VAL A 47 -0.65 -16.38 -0.22
CA VAL A 47 0.35 -16.07 0.81
C VAL A 47 1.66 -16.83 0.59
N GLU A 48 1.57 -18.09 0.19
CA GLU A 48 2.68 -18.99 -0.07
C GLU A 48 3.51 -18.62 -1.33
N GLN A 49 2.95 -17.79 -2.21
CA GLN A 49 3.61 -17.30 -3.43
C GLN A 49 4.11 -15.85 -3.28
N GLY A 50 3.76 -15.18 -2.18
CA GLY A 50 4.10 -13.79 -1.93
C GLY A 50 5.57 -13.56 -1.57
N GLN A 51 6.15 -12.52 -2.16
CA GLN A 51 7.44 -11.97 -1.74
C GLN A 51 7.34 -11.20 -0.42
N ILE A 52 6.18 -10.62 -0.13
CA ILE A 52 5.82 -10.02 1.16
C ILE A 52 4.38 -10.42 1.46
N THR A 53 4.02 -10.55 2.74
CA THR A 53 2.65 -10.89 3.16
C THR A 53 2.09 -9.81 4.07
N GLY A 54 0.83 -9.43 3.87
CA GLY A 54 0.16 -8.39 4.62
C GLY A 54 -1.30 -8.73 4.91
N THR A 55 -1.95 -7.88 5.69
CA THR A 55 -3.37 -8.02 6.03
C THR A 55 -4.15 -6.86 5.44
N VAL A 56 -5.24 -7.16 4.73
CA VAL A 56 -6.13 -6.15 4.16
C VAL A 56 -6.85 -5.41 5.29
N THR A 57 -6.74 -4.08 5.33
CA THR A 57 -7.38 -3.23 6.35
C THR A 57 -8.53 -2.41 5.81
N SER A 58 -8.52 -2.05 4.52
CA SER A 58 -9.63 -1.32 3.89
C SER A 58 -9.75 -1.70 2.40
N VAL A 59 -10.98 -1.66 1.88
CA VAL A 59 -11.30 -2.01 0.49
C VAL A 59 -12.33 -1.01 -0.03
N THR A 60 -11.97 -0.25 -1.04
CA THR A 60 -12.86 0.74 -1.66
C THR A 60 -13.03 0.43 -3.14
N PHE A 61 -14.27 0.21 -3.58
CA PHE A 61 -14.57 0.04 -4.99
C PHE A 61 -14.68 1.40 -5.70
N LYS A 62 -13.88 1.61 -6.75
CA LYS A 62 -13.78 2.86 -7.51
C LYS A 62 -14.59 2.83 -8.82
N GLY A 63 -15.50 1.88 -8.98
CA GLY A 63 -16.34 1.72 -10.18
C GLY A 63 -15.79 0.76 -11.24
N MET A 64 -14.46 0.69 -11.42
CA MET A 64 -13.81 -0.28 -12.33
C MET A 64 -12.73 -1.14 -11.68
N GLN A 65 -12.17 -0.67 -10.57
CA GLN A 65 -11.11 -1.34 -9.81
C GLN A 65 -11.33 -1.11 -8.31
N TYR A 66 -10.56 -1.82 -7.50
CA TYR A 66 -10.47 -1.64 -6.06
C TYR A 66 -9.20 -0.88 -5.70
N ASP A 67 -9.35 0.08 -4.80
CA ASP A 67 -8.26 0.60 -3.98
C ASP A 67 -8.26 -0.23 -2.69
N ILE A 68 -7.17 -0.98 -2.45
CA ILE A 68 -7.04 -1.87 -1.30
C ILE A 68 -5.90 -1.38 -0.42
N ILE A 69 -6.18 -1.10 0.84
CA ILE A 69 -5.16 -0.76 1.83
C ILE A 69 -4.73 -2.02 2.56
N VAL A 70 -3.43 -2.29 2.58
CA VAL A 70 -2.83 -3.49 3.16
C VAL A 70 -1.74 -3.11 4.15
N ASP A 71 -1.86 -3.61 5.37
CA ASP A 71 -0.85 -3.42 6.41
C ASP A 71 0.29 -4.44 6.26
N PHE A 72 1.50 -3.90 6.08
CA PHE A 72 2.75 -4.64 6.14
C PHE A 72 3.57 -4.22 7.37
N ARG A 73 3.29 -4.82 8.53
CA ARG A 73 4.03 -4.61 9.80
C ARG A 73 3.97 -3.16 10.31
N GLY A 74 2.80 -2.56 10.27
CA GLY A 74 2.53 -1.19 10.72
C GLY A 74 2.77 -0.13 9.65
N PHE A 75 3.07 -0.53 8.41
CA PHE A 75 3.23 0.39 7.28
C PHE A 75 2.18 0.03 6.22
N LYS A 76 1.26 0.96 5.92
CA LYS A 76 0.11 0.67 5.05
C LYS A 76 0.42 1.01 3.61
N TRP A 77 0.15 0.06 2.73
CA TRP A 77 0.33 0.19 1.29
C TRP A 77 -1.03 0.35 0.61
N LEU A 78 -1.07 1.19 -0.42
CA LEU A 78 -2.16 1.21 -1.39
C LEU A 78 -1.83 0.25 -2.53
N ILE A 79 -2.78 -0.63 -2.85
CA ILE A 79 -2.74 -1.52 -4.01
C ILE A 79 -3.96 -1.22 -4.88
N GLN A 80 -3.75 -1.13 -6.19
CA GLN A 80 -4.81 -0.92 -7.17
C GLN A 80 -4.98 -2.15 -8.04
N THR A 81 -6.15 -2.79 -7.98
CA THR A 81 -6.39 -4.07 -8.66
C THR A 81 -7.85 -4.23 -9.06
N THR A 82 -8.12 -5.04 -10.08
CA THR A 82 -9.50 -5.46 -10.41
C THR A 82 -9.99 -6.62 -9.54
N ASP A 83 -9.09 -7.29 -8.83
CA ASP A 83 -9.41 -8.46 -8.01
C ASP A 83 -9.86 -8.06 -6.61
N HIS A 84 -10.99 -8.59 -6.17
CA HIS A 84 -11.51 -8.32 -4.85
C HIS A 84 -10.80 -9.16 -3.77
N SER A 85 -10.27 -8.50 -2.74
CA SER A 85 -9.77 -9.14 -1.52
C SER A 85 -10.47 -8.53 -0.30
N PRO A 86 -11.20 -9.31 0.53
CA PRO A 86 -12.00 -8.76 1.61
C PRO A 86 -11.13 -8.25 2.78
N VAL A 87 -11.65 -7.28 3.54
CA VAL A 87 -11.03 -6.80 4.79
C VAL A 87 -10.78 -7.97 5.75
N GLY A 88 -9.61 -7.97 6.40
CA GLY A 88 -9.14 -9.04 7.28
C GLY A 88 -8.47 -10.22 6.55
N ALA A 89 -8.53 -10.29 5.22
CA ALA A 89 -7.81 -11.31 4.46
C ALA A 89 -6.29 -11.13 4.61
N ARG A 90 -5.59 -12.27 4.67
CA ARG A 90 -4.13 -12.29 4.60
C ARG A 90 -3.72 -12.66 3.18
N ILE A 91 -2.90 -11.81 2.58
CA ILE A 91 -2.50 -11.93 1.18
C ILE A 91 -0.98 -11.95 1.04
N GLY A 92 -0.49 -12.53 -0.06
CA GLY A 92 0.86 -12.32 -0.56
C GLY A 92 0.85 -11.22 -1.63
N ILE A 93 1.98 -10.53 -1.79
CA ILE A 93 2.20 -9.65 -2.94
C ILE A 93 3.41 -10.10 -3.74
N LYS A 94 3.35 -9.88 -5.04
CA LYS A 94 4.46 -10.05 -5.98
C LYS A 94 4.65 -8.76 -6.76
N ILE A 95 5.90 -8.39 -6.97
CA ILE A 95 6.30 -7.18 -7.68
C ILE A 95 7.39 -7.61 -8.65
N ASP A 96 7.19 -7.28 -9.92
CA ASP A 96 8.17 -7.55 -10.95
C ASP A 96 9.30 -6.51 -10.92
N PRO A 97 10.51 -6.84 -11.40
CA PRO A 97 11.69 -5.99 -11.23
C PRO A 97 11.56 -4.58 -11.82
N ASP A 98 10.74 -4.42 -12.85
CA ASP A 98 10.43 -3.16 -13.53
C ASP A 98 9.45 -2.27 -12.75
N GLY A 99 8.62 -2.85 -11.88
CA GLY A 99 7.75 -2.13 -10.95
C GLY A 99 8.46 -1.57 -9.70
N ILE A 100 9.76 -1.87 -9.54
CA ILE A 100 10.58 -1.40 -8.42
C ILE A 100 11.50 -0.29 -8.93
N HIS A 101 11.25 0.94 -8.46
CA HIS A 101 12.09 2.10 -8.75
C HIS A 101 12.86 2.54 -7.50
N VAL A 102 14.16 2.77 -7.65
CA VAL A 102 15.05 3.16 -6.55
C VAL A 102 15.45 4.62 -6.71
N MET A 103 15.26 5.41 -5.65
CA MET A 103 15.68 6.81 -5.59
C MET A 103 16.65 7.04 -4.43
N LYS A 104 17.56 8.02 -4.60
CA LYS A 104 18.39 8.48 -3.49
C LYS A 104 17.54 9.16 -2.43
N LYS A 105 17.97 9.05 -1.17
CA LYS A 105 17.33 9.76 -0.05
C LYS A 105 17.28 11.26 -0.30
N SER A 106 16.20 11.88 0.12
CA SER A 106 15.92 13.32 0.00
C SER A 106 15.35 13.87 1.30
N ALA A 107 15.04 15.17 1.32
CA ALA A 107 14.37 15.81 2.46
C ALA A 107 12.95 15.24 2.73
N TYR A 108 12.38 14.50 1.78
CA TYR A 108 11.03 13.92 1.87
C TYR A 108 11.04 12.43 2.25
N SER A 109 12.22 11.81 2.37
CA SER A 109 12.33 10.39 2.74
C SER A 109 11.70 10.15 4.12
N GLY A 110 10.89 9.10 4.21
CA GLY A 110 10.16 8.73 5.43
C GLY A 110 8.97 9.63 5.79
N GLN A 111 8.62 10.63 4.96
CA GLN A 111 7.46 11.50 5.20
C GLN A 111 6.19 11.05 4.47
N PHE A 112 6.35 10.32 3.36
CA PHE A 112 5.24 9.94 2.48
C PHE A 112 5.28 8.46 2.14
N GLY A 113 4.17 7.95 1.60
CA GLY A 113 4.06 6.60 1.05
C GLY A 113 3.52 5.56 2.03
N ASP A 114 3.36 5.92 3.31
CA ASP A 114 2.53 5.21 4.28
C ASP A 114 1.09 5.73 4.18
N TYR A 115 0.15 4.85 3.85
CA TYR A 115 -1.27 5.18 3.71
C TYR A 115 -2.05 5.08 5.03
N SER A 116 -1.35 5.04 6.17
CA SER A 116 -1.99 5.00 7.50
C SER A 116 -2.96 6.17 7.72
N SER A 117 -2.61 7.40 7.35
CA SER A 117 -3.53 8.54 7.49
C SER A 117 -4.69 8.51 6.50
N PHE A 118 -4.48 7.93 5.32
CA PHE A 118 -5.48 7.88 4.26
C PHE A 118 -6.56 6.82 4.55
N SER A 119 -6.23 5.76 5.30
CA SER A 119 -7.25 4.82 5.79
C SER A 119 -8.21 5.49 6.77
N ASP A 120 -7.72 6.41 7.59
CA ASP A 120 -8.54 7.08 8.61
C ASP A 120 -9.63 7.94 7.95
N GLU A 121 -9.31 8.64 6.85
CA GLU A 121 -10.28 9.41 6.07
C GLU A 121 -11.38 8.52 5.44
N TYR A 122 -11.02 7.32 4.96
CA TYR A 122 -12.01 6.37 4.42
C TYR A 122 -12.89 5.78 5.52
N GLU A 123 -12.32 5.47 6.68
CA GLU A 123 -13.09 5.02 7.83
C GLU A 123 -14.07 6.11 8.30
N GLU A 124 -13.68 7.38 8.30
CA GLU A 124 -14.60 8.49 8.61
C GLU A 124 -15.75 8.61 7.60
N LEU A 125 -15.47 8.45 6.30
CA LEU A 125 -16.49 8.48 5.25
C LEU A 125 -17.45 7.29 5.31
N ASP A 126 -16.96 6.08 5.58
CA ASP A 126 -17.80 4.89 5.73
C ASP A 126 -18.66 4.96 7.01
N ASN A 127 -18.14 5.58 8.08
CA ASN A 127 -18.88 5.80 9.32
C ASN A 127 -19.88 6.97 9.24
N ALA A 128 -19.73 7.88 8.27
CA ALA A 128 -20.71 8.92 7.99
C ALA A 128 -21.95 8.30 7.29
N SER A 129 -22.82 7.67 8.08
CA SER A 129 -24.11 7.19 7.59
C SER A 129 -24.96 8.36 7.04
N PRO A 130 -25.74 8.18 5.97
CA PRO A 130 -26.66 9.21 5.44
C PRO A 130 -27.81 9.59 6.36
N ASP A 131 -27.97 8.95 7.51
CA ASP A 131 -29.11 9.14 8.42
C ASP A 131 -28.93 10.38 9.30
N GLY A 132 -28.94 11.53 8.64
CA GLY A 132 -29.27 12.82 9.23
C GLY A 132 -30.75 13.15 8.97
N GLU A 133 -31.68 12.29 9.37
CA GLU A 133 -33.07 12.71 9.60
C GLU A 133 -33.22 13.01 11.10
N GLU A 134 -33.31 14.29 11.42
CA GLU A 134 -33.78 14.75 12.73
C GLU A 134 -35.17 14.13 12.99
N GLU A 135 -35.26 13.21 13.96
CA GLU A 135 -36.53 12.82 14.55
C GLU A 135 -37.13 14.02 15.33
N GLY A 136 -37.77 14.92 14.59
CA GLY A 136 -38.67 15.94 15.12
C GLY A 136 -40.00 15.32 15.50
N ALA A 137 -40.23 15.20 16.79
CA ALA A 137 -41.43 14.70 17.46
C ALA A 137 -42.76 15.20 16.85
N GLY A 138 -43.74 14.28 16.77
CA GLY A 138 -45.05 14.51 16.17
C GLY A 138 -46.03 15.39 16.95
N HIS A 139 -47.03 15.89 16.23
CA HIS A 139 -48.43 15.89 16.67
C HIS A 139 -49.35 16.12 15.45
N GLU A 140 -50.10 15.08 15.06
CA GLU A 140 -51.39 15.26 14.38
C GLU A 140 -52.49 15.22 15.43
N ALA A 141 -53.16 16.36 15.63
CA ALA A 141 -54.61 16.53 15.86
C ALA A 141 -54.91 17.97 16.29
#